data_AF-A0A0F2RR13-F1
#
_entry.id   AF-A0A0F2RR13-F1
#
_cell.length_a   1.000
_cell.length_b   1.000
_cell.length_c   1.000
_cell.angle_alpha   90.00
_cell.angle_beta   90.00
_cell.angle_gamma   90.00
#
_symmetry.space_group_name_H-M   'P 1'
#
loop_
_entity.id
_entity.type
_entity.pdbx_description
1 polymer ?
#
loop_
_entity_poly.entity_id
_entity_poly.type
_entity_poly.pdbx_seq_one_letter_code
_entity_poly.pdbx_strand_id
1 'polypeptide(L)'
;MPFDETTPPEPPVYIVMDSNLLIAEDLCGSLQAAGPCRVINAPHPDELIRILEGETRVSAAFLEMRYDQVLQAGLDSALSLRGARIVLTMGEEDEIKVAKQGWAMLVRPFTEDMIRGVLRPMVNGV
;
A
#
# COMPACT_ATOMS: atom_id res chain seq x y z
N MET A 1 11.78 21.24 -33.79
CA MET A 1 11.58 19.94 -33.12
C MET A 1 10.90 20.26 -31.80
N PRO A 2 9.68 19.77 -31.50
CA PRO A 2 9.13 19.95 -30.16
C PRO A 2 9.84 18.95 -29.25
N PHE A 3 10.43 19.45 -28.18
CA PHE A 3 10.87 18.62 -27.07
C PHE A 3 9.59 18.23 -26.35
N ASP A 4 9.19 16.96 -26.46
CA ASP A 4 8.16 16.40 -25.61
C ASP A 4 8.74 16.46 -24.19
N GLU A 5 8.36 17.49 -23.41
CA GLU A 5 8.62 17.58 -21.98
C GLU A 5 7.86 16.43 -21.30
N THR A 6 8.43 15.23 -21.40
CA THR A 6 8.02 14.09 -20.60
C THR A 6 8.47 14.42 -19.18
N THR A 7 7.64 15.17 -18.46
CA THR A 7 7.72 15.25 -16.99
C THR A 7 7.92 13.81 -16.50
N PRO A 8 9.02 13.52 -15.79
CA PRO A 8 9.24 12.17 -15.29
C PRO A 8 7.99 11.80 -14.48
N PRO A 9 7.46 10.57 -14.66
CA PRO A 9 6.28 10.14 -13.91
C PRO A 9 6.56 10.35 -12.42
N GLU A 10 5.62 11.00 -11.72
CA GLU A 10 5.77 11.23 -10.29
C GLU A 10 6.11 9.91 -9.59
N PRO A 11 7.05 9.93 -8.63
CA PRO A 11 7.45 8.71 -7.94
C PRO A 11 6.23 8.09 -7.24
N PRO A 12 6.11 6.75 -7.23
CA PRO A 12 5.00 6.09 -6.56
C PRO A 12 4.98 6.47 -5.08
N VAL A 13 3.78 6.77 -4.59
CA VAL A 13 3.52 7.03 -3.17
C VAL A 13 3.04 5.73 -2.52
N TYR A 14 3.72 5.31 -1.46
CA TYR A 14 3.35 4.17 -0.64
C TYR A 14 3.00 4.61 0.77
N ILE A 15 2.03 3.93 1.35
CA ILE A 15 1.63 4.14 2.74
C ILE A 15 2.01 2.89 3.53
N VAL A 16 2.59 3.09 4.70
CA VAL A 16 2.85 2.04 5.68
C VAL A 16 2.14 2.42 6.96
N MET A 17 1.20 1.60 7.41
CA MET A 17 0.48 1.79 8.66
C MET A 17 0.71 0.58 9.56
N ASP A 18 1.58 0.75 10.55
CA ASP A 18 1.98 -0.32 11.45
C ASP A 18 2.33 0.27 12.82
N SER A 19 1.82 -0.35 13.89
CA SER A 19 2.07 0.11 15.25
C SER A 19 3.48 -0.20 15.73
N ASN A 20 4.16 -1.17 15.10
CA ASN A 20 5.53 -1.53 15.42
C ASN A 20 6.51 -0.76 14.52
N LEU A 21 7.24 0.19 15.12
CA LEU A 21 8.19 1.03 14.40
C LEU A 21 9.26 0.24 13.65
N LEU A 22 9.78 -0.86 14.21
CA LEU A 22 10.82 -1.66 13.54
C LEU A 22 10.29 -2.30 12.25
N ILE A 23 9.03 -2.74 12.29
CA ILE A 23 8.36 -3.32 11.13
C ILE A 23 8.07 -2.23 10.11
N ALA A 24 7.57 -1.08 10.56
CA ALA A 24 7.29 0.05 9.68
C ALA A 24 8.57 0.53 8.96
N GLU A 25 9.68 0.64 9.69
CA GLU A 25 10.99 0.99 9.14
C GLU A 25 11.50 -0.05 8.14
N ASP A 26 11.36 -1.35 8.44
CA ASP A 26 11.74 -2.44 7.55
C ASP A 26 10.94 -2.41 6.23
N LEU A 27 9.62 -2.21 6.30
CA LEU A 27 8.77 -2.02 5.12
C LEU A 27 9.19 -0.78 4.33
N CYS A 28 9.42 0.35 5.00
CA CYS A 28 9.87 1.58 4.35
C CYS A 28 11.20 1.36 3.62
N GLY A 29 12.16 0.71 4.28
CA GLY A 29 13.47 0.38 3.70
C GLY A 29 13.34 -0.52 2.48
N SER A 30 12.52 -1.57 2.57
CA SER A 30 12.25 -2.50 1.47
C SER A 30 11.60 -1.81 0.26
N LEU A 31 10.65 -0.90 0.50
CA LEU A 31 10.00 -0.11 -0.55
C LEU A 31 11.00 0.83 -1.24
N GLN A 32 11.83 1.52 -0.48
CA GLN A 32 12.87 2.41 -1.01
C GLN A 32 13.97 1.65 -1.76
N ALA A 33 14.31 0.43 -1.30
CA ALA A 33 15.21 -0.48 -2.01
C ALA A 33 14.61 -1.05 -3.30
N ALA A 34 13.28 -0.97 -3.49
CA ALA A 34 12.63 -1.37 -4.72
C ALA A 34 12.77 -0.33 -5.84
N GLY A 35 13.04 0.93 -5.49
CA GLY A 35 13.29 2.02 -6.43
C GLY A 35 12.85 3.38 -5.87
N PRO A 36 13.01 4.46 -6.66
CA PRO A 36 12.57 5.80 -6.26
C PRO A 36 11.09 5.81 -5.93
N CYS A 37 10.76 6.12 -4.68
CA CYS A 37 9.39 6.20 -4.19
C CYS A 37 9.30 7.19 -3.03
N ARG A 38 8.08 7.62 -2.70
CA ARG A 38 7.77 8.35 -1.47
C ARG A 38 7.02 7.41 -0.56
N VAL A 39 7.54 7.17 0.65
CA VAL A 39 6.86 6.36 1.66
C VAL A 39 6.34 7.27 2.76
N ILE A 40 5.06 7.14 3.10
CA ILE A 40 4.41 7.87 4.18
C ILE A 40 4.05 6.86 5.27
N ASN A 41 4.60 7.07 6.46
CA ASN A 41 4.24 6.27 7.62
C ASN A 41 3.06 6.92 8.35
N ALA A 42 2.03 6.14 8.64
CA ALA A 42 0.90 6.55 9.48
C ALA A 42 0.80 5.57 10.66
N PRO A 43 0.90 5.99 11.92
CA PRO A 43 0.80 5.08 13.05
C PRO A 43 -0.61 4.52 13.24
N HIS A 44 -1.64 5.26 12.84
CA HIS A 44 -3.05 4.95 13.11
C HIS A 44 -4.00 5.29 11.95
N PRO A 45 -5.18 4.63 11.85
CA PRO A 45 -6.18 4.85 10.81
C PRO A 45 -6.65 6.31 10.67
N ASP A 46 -6.86 7.02 11.78
CA ASP A 46 -7.32 8.42 11.75
C ASP A 46 -6.29 9.36 11.13
N GLU A 47 -5.00 9.12 11.37
CA GLU A 47 -3.93 9.89 10.74
C GLU A 47 -3.80 9.55 9.26
N LEU A 48 -3.96 8.27 8.91
CA LEU A 48 -3.98 7.83 7.52
C LEU A 48 -5.07 8.56 6.72
N ILE A 49 -6.29 8.68 7.25
CA ILE A 49 -7.37 9.40 6.56
C ILE A 49 -6.96 10.87 6.28
N ARG A 50 -6.39 11.57 7.28
CA ARG A 50 -5.93 12.96 7.09
C ARG A 50 -4.82 13.08 6.06
N ILE A 51 -3.91 12.10 6.01
CA ILE A 51 -2.86 12.03 4.99
C ILE A 51 -3.50 11.88 3.60
N LEU A 52 -4.50 11.00 3.46
CA LEU A 52 -5.19 10.75 2.19
C LEU A 52 -5.98 11.96 1.64
N GLU A 53 -6.36 12.92 2.50
CA GLU A 53 -6.97 14.17 2.05
C GLU A 53 -5.98 15.03 1.24
N GLY A 54 -4.69 14.99 1.59
CA GLY A 54 -3.63 15.75 0.92
C GLY A 54 -3.01 15.05 -0.30
N GLU A 55 -3.23 13.73 -0.46
CA GLU A 55 -2.61 12.95 -1.52
C GLU A 55 -3.56 12.73 -2.70
N THR A 56 -3.13 13.08 -3.91
CA THR A 56 -3.97 12.91 -5.11
C THR A 56 -3.99 11.46 -5.59
N ARG A 57 -2.88 10.73 -5.40
CA ARG A 57 -2.70 9.35 -5.85
C ARG A 57 -1.83 8.58 -4.87
N VAL A 58 -2.23 7.35 -4.56
CA VAL A 58 -1.44 6.41 -3.75
C VAL A 58 -1.32 5.13 -4.55
N SER A 59 -0.11 4.57 -4.61
CA SER A 59 0.16 3.35 -5.39
C SER A 59 -0.18 2.09 -4.61
N ALA A 60 0.22 2.03 -3.34
CA ALA A 60 -0.13 0.94 -2.44
C ALA A 60 -0.14 1.39 -0.98
N ALA A 61 -0.94 0.73 -0.16
CA ALA A 61 -1.00 0.93 1.29
C ALA A 61 -0.86 -0.42 2.00
N PHE A 62 0.15 -0.52 2.87
CA PHE A 62 0.43 -1.66 3.73
C PHE A 62 -0.18 -1.38 5.10
N LEU A 63 -1.18 -2.15 5.50
CA LEU A 63 -1.98 -1.90 6.69
C LEU A 63 -1.87 -3.07 7.68
N GLU A 64 -1.43 -2.77 8.89
CA GLU A 64 -1.55 -3.63 10.06
C GLU A 64 -3.00 -3.70 10.55
N MET A 65 -3.87 -4.29 9.73
CA MET A 65 -5.31 -4.41 9.97
C MET A 65 -5.86 -5.70 9.41
N ARG A 66 -6.94 -6.19 10.03
CA ARG A 66 -7.80 -7.24 9.48
C ARG A 66 -8.80 -6.65 8.48
N TYR A 67 -9.33 -7.51 7.61
CA TYR A 67 -10.32 -7.13 6.59
C TYR A 67 -11.47 -6.27 7.13
N ASP A 68 -12.16 -6.74 8.18
CA ASP A 68 -13.31 -6.02 8.75
C ASP A 68 -12.94 -4.68 9.39
N GLN A 69 -11.71 -4.53 9.89
CA GLN A 69 -11.25 -3.28 10.49
C GLN A 69 -11.03 -2.19 9.42
N VAL A 70 -10.53 -2.58 8.24
CA VAL A 70 -10.37 -1.66 7.10
C VAL A 70 -11.72 -1.11 6.65
N LEU A 71 -12.73 -1.99 6.56
CA LEU A 71 -14.10 -1.60 6.19
C LEU A 71 -14.74 -0.70 7.26
N GLN A 72 -14.59 -1.04 8.54
CA GLN A 72 -15.14 -0.24 9.64
C GLN A 72 -14.52 1.16 9.70
N ALA A 73 -13.23 1.29 9.36
CA ALA A 73 -12.54 2.57 9.30
C ALA A 73 -12.82 3.35 7.99
N GLY A 74 -13.53 2.76 7.02
CA GLY A 74 -13.77 3.37 5.70
C GLY A 74 -12.51 3.57 4.86
N LEU A 75 -11.42 2.87 5.22
CA LEU A 75 -10.13 2.99 4.54
C LEU A 75 -10.17 2.34 3.14
N ASP A 76 -11.00 1.33 2.95
CA ASP A 76 -11.22 0.69 1.65
C ASP A 76 -11.60 1.73 0.57
N SER A 77 -12.58 2.56 0.88
CA SER A 77 -13.15 3.52 -0.03
C SER A 77 -12.19 4.70 -0.23
N ALA A 78 -11.59 5.20 0.85
CA ALA A 78 -10.60 6.27 0.80
C ALA A 78 -9.36 5.90 -0.05
N LEU A 79 -8.84 4.69 0.12
CA LEU A 79 -7.68 4.19 -0.63
C LEU A 79 -8.04 3.86 -2.09
N SER A 80 -9.20 3.26 -2.32
CA SER A 80 -9.67 2.95 -3.67
C SER A 80 -9.90 4.20 -4.51
N LEU A 81 -10.42 5.28 -3.92
CA LEU A 81 -10.59 6.58 -4.59
C LEU A 81 -9.25 7.18 -5.07
N ARG A 82 -8.13 6.82 -4.44
CA ARG A 82 -6.77 7.25 -4.82
C ARG A 82 -6.03 6.25 -5.70
N GLY A 83 -6.70 5.17 -6.09
CA GLY A 83 -6.13 4.10 -6.92
C GLY A 83 -5.13 3.21 -6.18
N ALA A 84 -5.17 3.19 -4.85
CA ALA A 84 -4.22 2.43 -4.05
C ALA A 84 -4.52 0.94 -4.06
N ARG A 85 -3.47 0.14 -4.21
CA ARG A 85 -3.53 -1.28 -3.87
C ARG A 85 -3.48 -1.45 -2.36
N ILE A 86 -4.47 -2.13 -1.79
CA ILE A 86 -4.52 -2.41 -0.35
C ILE A 86 -3.80 -3.72 -0.08
N VAL A 87 -2.86 -3.70 0.87
CA VAL A 87 -2.08 -4.85 1.32
C VAL A 87 -2.26 -4.99 2.83
N LEU A 88 -2.84 -6.10 3.30
CA LEU A 88 -3.06 -6.34 4.72
C LEU A 88 -1.93 -7.21 5.30
N THR A 89 -1.48 -6.89 6.51
CA THR A 89 -0.44 -7.68 7.22
C THR A 89 -0.99 -8.49 8.39
N MET A 90 -2.30 -8.43 8.64
CA MET A 90 -3.00 -9.17 9.70
C MET A 90 -4.27 -9.88 9.20
N GLY A 91 -4.66 -10.93 9.93
CA GLY A 91 -5.90 -11.66 9.69
C GLY A 91 -5.81 -12.63 8.50
N GLU A 92 -4.75 -13.42 8.41
CA GLU A 92 -4.48 -14.38 7.31
C GLU A 92 -5.67 -15.28 6.96
N GLU A 93 -6.52 -15.60 7.94
CA GLU A 93 -7.80 -16.30 7.79
C GLU A 93 -8.78 -15.63 6.81
N ASP A 94 -8.64 -14.33 6.57
CA ASP A 94 -9.47 -13.53 5.67
C ASP A 94 -8.90 -13.43 4.24
N GLU A 95 -7.79 -14.13 3.91
CA GLU A 95 -7.12 -14.07 2.60
C GLU A 95 -8.07 -14.24 1.41
N ILE A 96 -9.01 -15.19 1.50
CA ILE A 96 -10.01 -15.42 0.44
C ILE A 96 -10.91 -14.19 0.23
N LYS A 97 -11.27 -13.48 1.31
CA LYS A 97 -12.09 -12.26 1.21
C LYS A 97 -11.28 -11.11 0.63
N VAL A 98 -10.04 -10.95 1.10
CA VAL A 98 -9.08 -9.94 0.63
C VAL A 98 -8.84 -10.09 -0.88
N ALA A 99 -8.54 -11.30 -1.35
CA ALA A 99 -8.31 -11.58 -2.75
C ALA A 99 -9.55 -11.28 -3.63
N LYS A 100 -10.77 -11.56 -3.13
CA LYS A 100 -12.03 -11.23 -3.84
C LYS A 100 -12.24 -9.73 -4.05
N GLN A 101 -11.66 -8.88 -3.20
CA GLN A 101 -11.66 -7.42 -3.38
C GLN A 101 -10.52 -6.91 -4.28
N GLY A 102 -9.68 -7.82 -4.80
CA GLY A 102 -8.47 -7.44 -5.55
C GLY A 102 -7.35 -6.90 -4.66
N TRP A 103 -7.44 -7.10 -3.34
CA TRP A 103 -6.41 -6.71 -2.39
C TRP A 103 -5.38 -7.83 -2.22
N ALA A 104 -4.27 -7.52 -1.55
CA ALA A 104 -3.22 -8.49 -1.25
C ALA A 104 -3.08 -8.73 0.25
N MET A 105 -2.55 -9.90 0.57
CA MET A 105 -2.11 -10.28 1.91
C MET A 105 -0.59 -10.34 1.94
N LEU A 106 0.00 -9.86 3.03
CA LEU A 106 1.43 -9.97 3.32
C LEU A 106 1.60 -10.54 4.73
N VAL A 107 1.53 -11.86 4.82
CA VAL A 107 1.63 -12.60 6.09
C VAL A 107 3.05 -12.54 6.62
N ARG A 108 3.19 -12.31 7.93
CA ARG A 108 4.49 -12.24 8.62
C ARG A 108 5.06 -13.64 8.88
N PRO A 109 6.40 -13.82 8.85
CA PRO A 109 7.42 -12.86 8.44
C PRO A 109 7.40 -12.64 6.93
N PHE A 110 7.58 -11.40 6.49
CA PHE A 110 7.62 -11.05 5.08
C PHE A 110 9.06 -10.83 4.61
N THR A 111 9.32 -11.14 3.34
CA THR A 111 10.62 -10.93 2.68
C THR A 111 10.52 -9.80 1.65
N GLU A 112 11.67 -9.26 1.23
CA GLU A 112 11.73 -8.26 0.15
C GLU A 112 11.07 -8.76 -1.13
N ASP A 113 11.23 -10.04 -1.48
CA ASP A 113 10.57 -10.66 -2.64
C ASP A 113 9.04 -10.65 -2.52
N MET A 114 8.50 -10.91 -1.32
CA MET A 114 7.05 -10.85 -1.09
C MET A 114 6.52 -9.41 -1.26
N ILE A 115 7.24 -8.42 -0.72
CA ILE A 115 6.90 -7.00 -0.87
C ILE A 115 6.94 -6.60 -2.35
N ARG A 116 7.98 -6.97 -3.08
CA ARG A 116 8.09 -6.71 -4.53
C ARG A 116 6.98 -7.43 -5.31
N GLY A 117 6.60 -8.63 -4.90
CA GLY A 117 5.51 -9.41 -5.49
C GLY A 117 4.17 -8.68 -5.41
N VAL A 118 3.83 -8.11 -4.25
CA VAL A 118 2.58 -7.36 -4.07
C VAL A 118 2.60 -5.98 -4.74
N LEU A 119 3.76 -5.43 -5.06
CA LEU A 119 3.88 -4.18 -5.83
C LEU A 119 3.71 -4.38 -7.33
N ARG A 120 3.98 -5.59 -7.85
CA ARG A 120 3.84 -5.85 -9.28
C ARG A 120 2.37 -5.76 -9.69
N PRO A 121 2.04 -5.06 -10.79
CA PRO A 121 0.69 -5.09 -11.33
C PRO A 121 0.32 -6.54 -11.58
N MET A 122 -0.87 -6.96 -11.14
CA MET A 122 -1.43 -8.23 -11.56
C MET A 122 -1.61 -8.14 -13.07
N VAL A 123 -0.68 -8.73 -13.81
CA VAL A 123 -0.81 -8.90 -15.25
C VAL A 123 -1.98 -9.85 -15.40
N ASN A 124 -3.17 -9.31 -15.69
CA ASN A 124 -4.31 -10.14 -16.07
C ASN A 124 -3.88 -10.89 -17.33
N GLY A 125 -3.55 -12.16 -17.15
CA GLY A 125 -3.46 -13.10 -18.26
C GLY A 125 -4.83 -13.13 -18.93
N VAL A 126 -4.84 -12.65 -20.17
CA VAL A 126 -5.92 -12.85 -21.15
C VAL A 126 -6.24 -14.35 -21.28
#